data_AF-X1MLI6-F1
#
_entry.id   AF-X1MLI6-F1
#
_cell.length_a   1.000
_cell.length_b   1.000
_cell.length_c   1.000
_cell.angle_alpha   90.00
_cell.angle_beta   90.00
_cell.angle_gamma   90.00
#
_symmetry.space_group_name_H-M   'P 1'
#
loop_
_entity.id
_entity.type
_entity.pdbx_description
1 polymer ?
#
loop_
_entity_poly.entity_id
_entity_poly.type
_entity_poly.pdbx_seq_one_letter_code
_entity_poly.pdbx_strand_id
1 'polypeptide(L)'
;MLTKGFYFYSSELEKKIIILYRLKSSKVFLESLNLIESKNLSNFISENNLIVENFQSINNTSLIKLVKIINSYLKGQRVNLYDSIRKLGINIDYKKTFKTDFASSVIRELLKVKYGETISYSELASKLNSKAYRAVGNIMR
;
A
#
# COMPACT_ATOMS: atom_id res chain seq x y z
N MET A 1 -10.77 -7.35 16.41
CA MET A 1 -11.17 -7.39 14.98
C MET A 1 -10.03 -8.03 14.22
N LEU A 2 -10.27 -9.16 13.55
CA LEU A 2 -9.20 -10.01 13.01
C LEU A 2 -8.64 -9.46 11.69
N THR A 3 -7.32 -9.37 11.58
CA THR A 3 -6.65 -9.13 10.29
C THR A 3 -6.69 -10.42 9.49
N LYS A 4 -7.17 -10.32 8.25
CA LYS A 4 -7.11 -11.39 7.26
C LYS A 4 -6.09 -11.02 6.21
N GLY A 5 -5.64 -11.99 5.44
CA GLY A 5 -4.90 -11.69 4.24
C GLY A 5 -5.15 -12.67 3.12
N PHE A 6 -4.62 -12.34 1.96
CA PHE A 6 -4.48 -13.28 0.86
C PHE A 6 -3.20 -13.00 0.11
N TYR A 7 -2.77 -13.98 -0.68
CA TYR A 7 -1.59 -13.84 -1.51
C TYR A 7 -1.83 -14.24 -2.97
N PHE A 8 -1.09 -13.63 -3.87
CA PHE A 8 -1.01 -14.00 -5.28
C PHE A 8 0.43 -13.89 -5.77
N TYR A 9 0.74 -14.54 -6.89
CA TYR A 9 2.05 -14.42 -7.54
C TYR A 9 2.03 -13.31 -8.59
N SER A 10 3.07 -12.47 -8.59
CA SER A 10 3.30 -11.48 -9.64
C SER A 10 4.48 -11.95 -10.50
N SER A 11 4.23 -12.20 -11.78
CA SER A 11 5.28 -12.53 -12.76
C SER A 11 6.26 -11.37 -12.93
N GLU A 12 5.78 -10.13 -12.94
CA GLU A 12 6.60 -8.93 -13.15
C GLU A 12 7.65 -8.69 -12.05
N LEU A 13 7.43 -9.23 -10.85
CA LEU A 13 8.34 -9.08 -9.71
C LEU A 13 8.99 -10.41 -9.31
N GLU A 14 8.60 -11.50 -9.96
CA GLU A 14 8.93 -12.89 -9.60
C GLU A 14 8.70 -13.21 -8.11
N LYS A 15 7.72 -12.55 -7.48
CA LYS A 15 7.46 -12.59 -6.03
C LYS A 15 5.99 -12.86 -5.73
N LYS A 16 5.76 -13.41 -4.52
CA LYS A 16 4.43 -13.45 -3.92
C LYS A 16 4.12 -12.10 -3.30
N ILE A 17 2.94 -11.57 -3.61
CA ILE A 17 2.40 -10.37 -2.98
C ILE A 17 1.36 -10.80 -1.96
N ILE A 18 1.56 -10.43 -0.70
CA ILE A 18 0.61 -10.66 0.39
C ILE A 18 -0.09 -9.35 0.70
N ILE A 19 -1.43 -9.37 0.69
CA ILE A 19 -2.27 -8.24 1.07
C ILE A 19 -2.94 -8.57 2.40
N LEU A 20 -2.64 -7.76 3.42
CA LEU A 20 -3.30 -7.83 4.71
C LEU A 20 -4.37 -6.76 4.81
N TYR A 21 -5.55 -7.14 5.31
CA TYR A 21 -6.70 -6.25 5.38
C TYR A 21 -7.60 -6.57 6.58
N ARG A 22 -8.40 -5.59 6.97
CA ARG A 22 -9.50 -5.74 7.92
C ARG A 22 -10.83 -5.40 7.26
N LEU A 23 -11.88 -6.10 7.65
CA LEU A 23 -13.26 -5.77 7.25
C LEU A 23 -13.97 -5.11 8.43
N LYS A 24 -14.51 -3.91 8.23
CA LYS A 24 -15.37 -3.24 9.22
C LYS A 24 -16.60 -2.67 8.51
N SER A 25 -17.78 -3.15 8.91
CA SER A 25 -19.07 -2.72 8.33
C SER A 25 -19.07 -2.79 6.79
N SER A 26 -18.61 -3.93 6.24
CA SER A 26 -18.45 -4.18 4.79
C SER A 26 -17.44 -3.29 4.06
N LYS A 27 -16.72 -2.39 4.76
CA LYS A 27 -15.61 -1.62 4.21
C LYS A 27 -14.30 -2.38 4.40
N VAL A 28 -13.46 -2.34 3.37
CA VAL A 28 -12.11 -2.91 3.39
C VAL A 28 -11.13 -1.85 3.89
N PHE A 29 -10.33 -2.20 4.87
CA PHE A 29 -9.21 -1.41 5.36
C PHE A 29 -7.93 -2.14 4.99
N LEU A 30 -7.12 -1.55 4.13
CA LEU A 30 -5.82 -2.09 3.75
C LEU A 30 -4.83 -1.83 4.89
N GLU A 31 -4.24 -2.90 5.42
CA GLU A 31 -3.26 -2.80 6.52
C GLU A 31 -1.83 -2.81 6.00
N SER A 32 -1.52 -3.74 5.09
CA SER A 32 -0.20 -3.80 4.48
C SER A 32 -0.20 -4.58 3.17
N LEU A 33 0.85 -4.32 2.39
CA LEU A 33 1.22 -5.09 1.21
C LEU A 33 2.68 -5.52 1.39
N ASN A 34 2.94 -6.81 1.30
CA ASN A 34 4.27 -7.37 1.51
C ASN A 34 4.71 -8.13 0.27
N LEU A 35 5.96 -7.92 -0.16
CA LEU A 35 6.59 -8.61 -1.28
C LEU A 35 7.52 -9.68 -0.74
N ILE A 36 7.28 -10.94 -1.07
CA ILE A 36 7.97 -12.07 -0.45
C ILE A 36 8.41 -13.05 -1.54
N GLU A 37 9.61 -13.61 -1.38
CA GLU A 37 10.05 -14.73 -2.21
C GLU A 37 9.16 -15.95 -1.98
N SER A 38 8.83 -16.69 -3.04
CA SER A 38 7.90 -17.83 -2.94
C SER A 38 8.31 -18.86 -1.89
N LYS A 39 9.63 -19.11 -1.73
CA LYS A 39 10.16 -20.05 -0.73
C LYS A 39 9.98 -19.59 0.73
N ASN A 40 9.82 -18.30 0.97
CA ASN A 40 9.72 -17.72 2.31
C ASN A 40 8.27 -17.51 2.77
N LEU A 41 7.28 -17.86 1.93
CA LEU A 41 5.87 -17.64 2.23
C LEU A 41 5.44 -18.31 3.53
N SER A 42 5.71 -19.60 3.69
CA SER A 42 5.30 -20.36 4.88
C SER A 42 5.92 -19.81 6.16
N ASN A 43 7.22 -19.50 6.13
CA ASN A 43 7.94 -18.93 7.27
C ASN A 43 7.36 -17.57 7.66
N PHE A 44 7.11 -16.69 6.69
CA PHE A 44 6.51 -15.39 6.95
C PHE A 44 5.12 -15.52 7.61
N ILE A 45 4.29 -16.46 7.14
CA ILE A 45 2.96 -16.70 7.68
C ILE A 45 3.04 -17.18 9.14
N SER A 46 3.93 -18.15 9.41
CA SER A 46 4.10 -18.70 10.76
C SER A 46 4.69 -17.69 11.74
N GLU A 47 5.75 -16.97 11.36
CA GLU A 47 6.43 -16.00 12.22
C GLU A 47 5.50 -14.86 12.64
N ASN A 48 4.58 -14.46 11.75
CA ASN A 48 3.66 -13.36 11.99
C ASN A 48 2.26 -13.83 12.45
N ASN A 49 2.05 -15.14 12.67
CA ASN A 49 0.77 -15.74 13.03
C ASN A 49 -0.41 -15.24 12.16
N LEU A 50 -0.19 -15.20 10.83
CA LEU A 50 -1.15 -14.64 9.89
C LEU A 50 -2.14 -15.68 9.38
N ILE A 51 -3.40 -15.27 9.22
CA ILE A 51 -4.40 -16.06 8.49
C ILE A 51 -4.49 -15.50 7.07
N VAL A 52 -3.82 -16.19 6.15
CA VAL A 52 -3.79 -15.84 4.72
C VAL A 52 -4.28 -16.99 3.86
N GLU A 53 -5.11 -16.67 2.88
CA GLU A 53 -5.62 -17.62 1.89
C GLU A 53 -5.04 -17.35 0.49
N ASN A 54 -5.19 -18.32 -0.42
CA ASN A 54 -4.85 -18.08 -1.82
C ASN A 54 -5.87 -17.10 -2.42
N PHE A 55 -5.40 -16.18 -3.27
CA PHE A 55 -6.27 -15.24 -3.98
C PHE A 55 -7.46 -15.89 -4.71
N GLN A 56 -7.31 -17.13 -5.20
CA GLN A 56 -8.39 -17.88 -5.85
C GLN A 56 -9.61 -18.10 -4.93
N SER A 57 -9.42 -18.09 -3.61
CA SER A 57 -10.49 -18.26 -2.61
C SER A 57 -11.22 -16.95 -2.28
N ILE A 58 -10.77 -15.80 -2.83
CA ILE A 58 -11.31 -14.49 -2.49
C ILE A 58 -12.56 -14.17 -3.30
N ASN A 59 -13.68 -13.98 -2.61
CA ASN A 59 -14.97 -13.62 -3.20
C ASN A 59 -15.30 -12.12 -3.11
N ASN A 60 -14.46 -11.32 -2.44
CA ASN A 60 -14.71 -9.89 -2.29
C ASN A 60 -14.37 -9.12 -3.57
N THR A 61 -15.37 -8.47 -4.18
CA THR A 61 -15.22 -7.77 -5.46
C THR A 61 -14.22 -6.61 -5.43
N SER A 62 -14.15 -5.86 -4.33
CA SER A 62 -13.16 -4.78 -4.17
C SER A 62 -11.73 -5.34 -4.08
N LEU A 63 -11.52 -6.45 -3.38
CA LEU A 63 -10.21 -7.11 -3.29
C LEU A 63 -9.77 -7.71 -4.64
N ILE A 64 -10.69 -8.31 -5.40
CA ILE A 64 -10.41 -8.80 -6.75
C ILE A 64 -9.98 -7.64 -7.66
N LYS A 65 -10.71 -6.50 -7.61
CA LYS A 65 -10.35 -5.31 -8.38
C LYS A 65 -9.02 -4.71 -7.94
N LEU A 66 -8.71 -4.73 -6.64
CA LEU A 66 -7.41 -4.29 -6.11
C LEU A 66 -6.25 -5.07 -6.76
N VAL A 67 -6.35 -6.41 -6.84
CA VAL A 67 -5.32 -7.23 -7.49
C VAL A 67 -5.16 -6.88 -8.96
N LYS A 68 -6.26 -6.64 -9.68
CA LYS A 68 -6.20 -6.18 -11.08
C LYS A 68 -5.48 -4.84 -11.22
N ILE A 69 -5.73 -3.89 -10.32
CA ILE A 69 -5.07 -2.57 -10.32
C ILE A 69 -3.58 -2.70 -10.05
N ILE A 70 -3.20 -3.51 -9.05
CA ILE A 70 -1.79 -3.75 -8.73
C ILE A 70 -1.07 -4.40 -9.91
N ASN A 71 -1.63 -5.46 -10.48
CA ASN A 71 -1.04 -6.13 -11.65
C ASN A 71 -0.93 -5.21 -12.86
N SER A 72 -1.92 -4.34 -13.08
CA SER A 72 -1.89 -3.34 -14.15
C SER A 72 -0.75 -2.33 -13.96
N TYR A 73 -0.57 -1.84 -12.74
CA TYR A 73 0.53 -0.95 -12.37
C TYR A 73 1.90 -1.62 -12.56
N LEU A 74 2.05 -2.87 -12.09
CA LEU A 74 3.31 -3.62 -12.20
C LEU A 74 3.68 -3.91 -13.67
N LYS A 75 2.69 -4.03 -14.56
CA LYS A 75 2.88 -4.14 -16.02
C LYS A 75 3.26 -2.81 -16.70
N GLY A 76 3.47 -1.75 -15.93
CA GLY A 76 3.85 -0.43 -16.45
C GLY A 76 2.69 0.43 -16.95
N GLN A 77 1.43 0.07 -16.68
CA GLN A 77 0.32 0.95 -17.01
C GLN A 77 0.36 2.22 -16.15
N ARG A 78 0.09 3.37 -16.78
CA ARG A 78 0.08 4.69 -16.11
C ARG A 78 -1.12 4.84 -15.20
N VAL A 79 -1.02 4.29 -13.99
CA VAL A 79 -2.11 4.24 -13.00
C VAL A 79 -1.66 4.96 -11.72
N ASN A 80 -2.46 5.91 -11.24
CA ASN A 80 -2.32 6.40 -9.86
C ASN A 80 -2.93 5.35 -8.91
N LEU A 81 -2.07 4.56 -8.25
CA LEU A 81 -2.50 3.49 -7.35
C LEU A 81 -3.38 4.01 -6.21
N TYR A 82 -2.98 5.09 -5.56
CA TYR A 82 -3.69 5.62 -4.40
C TYR A 82 -5.13 6.00 -4.76
N ASP A 83 -5.31 6.78 -5.83
CA ASP A 83 -6.63 7.20 -6.28
C ASP A 83 -7.48 6.02 -6.77
N SER A 84 -6.87 5.08 -7.48
CA SER A 84 -7.57 3.91 -8.03
C SER A 84 -8.07 2.99 -6.91
N ILE A 85 -7.26 2.77 -5.87
CA ILE A 85 -7.65 1.98 -4.70
C ILE A 85 -8.74 2.70 -3.90
N ARG A 86 -8.63 4.02 -3.71
CA ARG A 86 -9.66 4.82 -3.01
C ARG A 86 -11.00 4.78 -3.73
N LYS A 87 -11.01 4.81 -5.07
CA LYS A 87 -12.22 4.67 -5.90
C LYS A 87 -12.92 3.30 -5.73
N LEU A 88 -12.20 2.26 -5.28
CA LEU A 88 -12.79 0.96 -4.93
C LEU A 88 -13.47 0.94 -3.55
N GLY A 89 -13.46 2.06 -2.82
CA GLY A 89 -13.95 2.14 -1.44
C GLY A 89 -13.04 1.45 -0.43
N ILE A 90 -11.79 1.16 -0.81
CA ILE A 90 -10.78 0.58 0.08
C ILE A 90 -10.10 1.73 0.84
N ASN A 91 -10.11 1.63 2.17
CA ASN A 91 -9.50 2.64 3.03
C ASN A 91 -8.02 2.32 3.25
N ILE A 92 -7.17 3.31 2.98
CA ILE A 92 -5.74 3.30 3.30
C ILE A 92 -5.53 4.35 4.38
N ASP A 93 -5.45 3.90 5.64
CA ASP A 93 -5.25 4.79 6.78
C ASP A 93 -3.76 5.06 7.02
N TYR A 94 -3.16 5.88 6.16
CA TYR A 94 -1.75 6.23 6.27
C TYR A 94 -1.42 7.00 7.57
N LYS A 95 -2.40 7.59 8.25
CA LYS A 95 -2.18 8.28 9.55
C LYS A 95 -1.84 7.29 10.66
N LYS A 96 -2.29 6.04 10.55
CA LYS A 96 -1.90 4.96 11.47
C LYS A 96 -0.40 4.67 11.40
N THR A 97 0.18 4.79 10.20
CA THR A 97 1.62 4.59 9.94
C THR A 97 2.41 5.86 10.25
N PHE A 98 1.99 7.00 9.70
CA PHE A 98 2.67 8.29 9.83
C PHE A 98 2.04 9.13 10.95
N LYS A 99 2.31 8.73 12.20
CA LYS A 99 1.61 9.22 13.40
C LYS A 99 1.82 10.71 13.72
N THR A 100 2.92 11.31 13.28
CA THR A 100 3.18 12.73 13.57
C THR A 100 2.48 13.61 12.55
N ASP A 101 1.99 14.78 12.99
CA ASP A 101 1.32 15.74 12.10
C ASP A 101 2.21 16.17 10.93
N PHE A 102 3.52 16.28 11.19
CA PHE A 102 4.51 16.57 10.17
C PHE A 102 4.59 15.43 9.14
N ALA A 103 4.75 14.17 9.58
CA ALA A 103 4.84 13.02 8.66
C ALA A 103 3.55 12.82 7.87
N SER A 104 2.39 12.89 8.52
CA SER A 104 1.09 12.84 7.86
C SER A 104 0.92 13.96 6.82
N SER A 105 1.40 15.17 7.11
CA SER A 105 1.32 16.29 6.16
C SER A 105 2.26 16.11 4.97
N VAL A 106 3.47 15.61 5.19
CA VAL A 106 4.42 15.25 4.13
C VAL A 106 3.80 14.23 3.17
N ILE A 107 3.22 13.15 3.69
CA ILE A 107 2.60 12.10 2.88
C ILE A 107 1.37 12.64 2.14
N ARG A 108 0.57 13.50 2.77
CA ARG A 108 -0.57 14.15 2.11
C ARG A 108 -0.13 14.99 0.90
N GLU A 109 0.98 15.71 0.98
CA GLU A 109 1.52 16.45 -0.18
C GLU A 109 2.12 15.52 -1.24
N LEU A 110 2.81 14.45 -0.84
CA LEU A 110 3.35 13.45 -1.76
C LEU A 110 2.25 12.79 -2.60
N LEU A 111 1.10 12.48 -2.00
CA LEU A 111 -0.04 11.86 -2.69
C LEU A 111 -0.64 12.73 -3.81
N LYS A 112 -0.29 14.02 -3.89
CA LYS A 112 -0.72 14.92 -4.97
C LYS A 112 0.20 14.88 -6.19
N VAL A 113 1.41 14.31 -6.06
CA VAL A 113 2.37 14.18 -7.16
C VAL A 113 1.80 13.19 -8.17
N LYS A 114 1.72 13.58 -9.45
CA LYS A 114 1.13 12.72 -10.47
C LYS A 114 2.11 11.62 -10.88
N TYR A 115 1.56 10.57 -11.45
CA TYR A 115 2.36 9.51 -12.04
C TYR A 115 3.33 10.09 -13.09
N GLY A 116 4.62 9.74 -12.98
CA GLY A 116 5.68 10.21 -13.87
C GLY A 116 6.27 11.57 -13.51
N GLU A 117 5.71 12.27 -12.52
CA GLU A 117 6.31 13.50 -11.98
C GLU A 117 7.21 13.17 -10.79
N THR A 118 8.22 14.02 -10.58
CA THR A 118 9.10 13.95 -9.41
C THR A 118 8.93 15.20 -8.56
N ILE A 119 9.23 15.08 -7.27
CA ILE A 119 9.32 16.20 -6.34
C ILE A 119 10.53 16.00 -5.45
N SER A 120 11.32 17.05 -5.23
CA SER A 120 12.44 17.02 -4.31
C SER A 120 11.98 17.10 -2.85
N TYR A 121 12.81 16.64 -1.92
CA TYR A 121 12.54 16.78 -0.49
C TYR A 121 12.45 18.25 -0.05
N SER A 122 13.23 19.13 -0.68
CA SER A 122 13.18 20.57 -0.47
C SER A 122 11.86 21.18 -0.92
N GLU A 123 11.32 20.75 -2.06
CA GLU A 123 10.01 21.23 -2.55
C GLU A 123 8.87 20.72 -1.66
N LEU A 124 8.91 19.46 -1.23
CA LEU A 124 7.94 18.91 -0.26
C LEU A 124 7.95 19.69 1.05
N ALA A 125 9.12 19.97 1.61
CA ALA A 125 9.22 20.74 2.86
C ALA A 125 8.77 22.20 2.67
N SER A 126 9.09 22.82 1.53
CA SER A 126 8.68 24.19 1.20
C SER A 126 7.17 24.31 1.09
N LYS A 127 6.47 23.32 0.52
CA LYS A 127 4.99 23.26 0.51
C LYS A 127 4.38 23.20 1.92
N LEU A 128 5.16 22.81 2.93
CA LEU A 128 4.78 22.80 4.34
C LEU A 128 5.31 24.00 5.12
N ASN A 129 5.82 25.04 4.43
CA ASN A 129 6.50 26.19 5.03
C ASN A 129 7.63 25.79 6.00
N SER A 130 8.37 24.74 5.64
CA SER A 130 9.41 24.14 6.47
C SER A 130 10.73 24.01 5.73
N LYS A 131 11.84 24.13 6.47
CA LYS A 131 13.20 23.84 5.99
C LYS A 131 13.69 22.45 6.37
N ALA A 132 12.81 21.59 6.90
CA ALA A 132 13.16 20.29 7.47
C ALA A 132 13.40 19.19 6.42
N TYR A 133 14.27 19.44 5.44
CA TYR A 133 14.51 18.56 4.28
C TYR A 133 14.97 17.15 4.69
N ARG A 134 15.84 17.07 5.70
CA ARG A 134 16.32 15.79 6.25
C ARG A 134 15.21 15.00 6.93
N ALA A 135 14.29 15.66 7.62
CA ALA A 135 13.14 15.01 8.24
C ALA A 135 12.18 14.45 7.19
N VAL A 136 11.95 15.19 6.10
CA VAL A 136 11.18 14.69 4.94
C VAL A 136 11.85 13.43 4.37
N GLY A 137 13.17 13.45 4.13
CA GLY A 137 13.90 12.27 3.68
C GLY A 137 13.82 11.08 4.65
N ASN A 138 13.81 11.33 5.96
CA ASN A 138 13.63 10.28 6.97
C ASN A 138 12.24 9.64 6.93
N ILE A 139 11.20 10.39 6.57
CA ILE A 139 9.82 9.87 6.45
C ILE A 139 9.67 8.98 5.20
N MET A 140 10.49 9.19 4.17
CA MET A 140 10.44 8.44 2.91
C MET A 140 11.21 7.12 2.93
N ARG A 141 11.96 6.84 4.00
CA ARG A 141 12.66 5.58 4.22
C ARG A 141 11.75 4.56 4.87
#